data_AF-A0A972DMT3-F1
#
_entry.id   AF-A0A972DMT3-F1
#
_cell.length_a   1.000
_cell.length_b   1.000
_cell.length_c   1.000
_cell.angle_alpha   90.00
_cell.angle_beta   90.00
_cell.angle_gamma   90.00
#
_symmetry.space_group_name_H-M   'P 1'
#
loop_
_entity.id
_entity.type
_entity.pdbx_description
1 polymer ?
#
loop_
_entity_poly.entity_id
_entity_poly.type
_entity_poly.pdbx_seq_one_letter_code
_entity_poly.pdbx_strand_id
1 'polypeptide(L)'
;MTTNYLLPCSCGKTVAVRDTQSGQTVRCQCGAELEVPTRQRLHELEQAPVEGPPAATRPGWNPAWGIVLLGVLVMIAGGVFTYFTYQNRPILSDVNQITPWESFLMWQSLRTGVRLPELAEVPYLEAKRFYHQKLGIGLAIIAVGGLIAAISAVVGWTAGSRAARRRTT
;
A
#
# COMPACT_ATOMS: atom_id res chain seq x y z
N MET A 1 -19.74 24.98 -21.61
CA MET A 1 -18.45 25.60 -21.25
C MET A 1 -18.67 27.11 -21.26
N THR A 2 -18.43 27.80 -20.15
CA THR A 2 -18.66 29.25 -20.00
C THR A 2 -17.37 29.99 -20.31
N THR A 3 -17.32 30.71 -21.43
CA THR A 3 -16.15 31.51 -21.82
C THR A 3 -16.32 32.94 -21.30
N ASN A 4 -15.26 33.48 -20.68
CA ASN A 4 -15.23 34.84 -20.13
C ASN A 4 -14.40 35.74 -21.08
N TYR A 5 -14.92 36.93 -21.37
CA TYR A 5 -14.32 37.93 -22.25
C TYR A 5 -14.08 39.23 -21.48
N LEU A 6 -13.00 39.94 -21.79
CA LEU A 6 -12.65 41.20 -21.13
C LEU A 6 -13.20 42.38 -21.94
N LEU A 7 -14.12 43.14 -21.35
CA LEU A 7 -14.71 44.34 -21.96
C LEU A 7 -13.99 45.60 -21.43
N PRO A 8 -13.32 46.40 -22.29
CA PRO A 8 -12.66 47.62 -21.85
C PRO A 8 -13.68 48.71 -21.53
N CYS A 9 -13.64 49.25 -20.31
CA CYS A 9 -14.45 50.39 -19.91
C CYS A 9 -13.71 51.71 -20.19
N SER A 10 -14.45 52.79 -20.46
CA SER A 10 -13.92 54.16 -20.64
C SER A 10 -13.10 54.69 -19.46
N CYS A 11 -13.17 54.04 -18.30
CA CYS A 11 -12.35 54.32 -17.13
C CYS A 11 -10.98 53.61 -17.12
N GLY A 12 -10.61 52.94 -18.22
CA GLY A 12 -9.34 52.22 -18.38
C GLY A 12 -9.27 50.87 -17.67
N LYS A 13 -10.37 50.39 -17.07
CA LYS A 13 -10.46 49.08 -16.40
C LYS A 13 -11.19 48.06 -17.28
N THR A 14 -10.75 46.81 -17.25
CA THR A 14 -11.40 45.70 -17.96
C THR A 14 -12.42 45.01 -17.05
N VAL A 15 -13.60 44.73 -17.60
CA VAL A 15 -14.68 44.00 -16.91
C VAL A 15 -14.78 42.61 -17.51
N ALA A 16 -14.67 41.57 -16.70
CA ALA A 16 -14.87 40.19 -17.14
C ALA A 16 -16.37 39.91 -17.31
N VAL A 17 -16.78 39.62 -18.54
CA VAL A 17 -18.17 39.35 -18.93
C VAL A 17 -18.29 37.94 -19.49
N ARG A 18 -19.35 37.22 -19.13
CA ARG A 18 -19.62 35.87 -19.65
C ARG A 18 -20.27 35.95 -21.04
N ASP A 19 -20.01 34.98 -21.92
CA ASP A 19 -20.69 34.86 -23.22
C ASP A 19 -22.23 34.86 -23.09
N THR A 20 -22.77 34.31 -22.00
CA THR A 20 -24.22 34.29 -21.71
C THR A 20 -24.80 35.67 -21.35
N GLN A 21 -23.97 36.68 -21.16
CA GLN A 21 -24.36 38.06 -20.84
C GLN A 21 -24.30 38.98 -22.08
N SER A 22 -24.13 38.43 -23.27
CA SER A 22 -24.17 39.19 -24.52
C SER A 22 -25.52 39.93 -24.70
N GLY A 23 -25.48 41.22 -24.99
CA GLY A 23 -26.69 42.05 -25.12
C GLY A 23 -27.33 42.47 -23.79
N GLN A 24 -26.66 42.26 -22.66
CA GLN A 24 -27.09 42.79 -21.36
C GLN A 24 -26.30 44.05 -20.99
N THR A 25 -26.87 44.89 -20.13
CA THR A 25 -26.15 46.02 -19.51
C THR A 25 -25.46 45.55 -18.23
N VAL A 26 -24.14 45.71 -18.17
CA VAL A 26 -23.33 45.36 -16.99
C VAL A 26 -22.75 46.63 -16.39
N ARG A 27 -22.89 46.80 -15.08
CA ARG A 27 -22.37 47.97 -14.38
C ARG A 27 -20.90 47.78 -14.03
N CYS A 28 -20.06 48.70 -14.46
CA CYS A 28 -18.65 48.72 -14.10
C CYS A 28 -18.46 49.21 -12.66
N GLN A 29 -17.34 48.85 -12.02
CA GLN A 29 -16.99 49.33 -10.66
C GLN A 29 -16.87 50.87 -10.57
N CYS A 30 -16.69 51.56 -11.71
CA CYS A 30 -16.71 53.02 -11.77
C CYS A 30 -18.12 53.62 -11.74
N GLY A 31 -19.17 52.79 -11.69
CA GLY A 31 -20.57 53.19 -11.63
C GLY A 31 -21.25 53.34 -12.99
N ALA A 32 -20.50 53.31 -14.10
CA ALA A 32 -21.02 53.41 -15.47
C ALA A 32 -21.72 52.12 -15.93
N GLU A 33 -22.82 52.28 -16.68
CA GLU A 33 -23.52 51.18 -17.35
C GLU A 33 -22.87 50.94 -18.70
N LEU A 34 -22.31 49.74 -18.90
CA LEU A 34 -21.72 49.32 -20.17
C LEU A 34 -22.66 48.31 -20.84
N GLU A 35 -23.05 48.61 -22.08
CA GLU A 35 -23.79 47.66 -22.90
C GLU A 35 -22.84 46.59 -23.44
N VAL A 36 -23.11 45.33 -23.12
CA VAL A 36 -22.30 44.21 -23.59
C VAL A 36 -22.63 43.98 -25.07
N PRO A 37 -21.65 44.11 -25.98
CA PRO A 37 -21.90 44.01 -27.41
C PRO A 37 -22.37 42.59 -27.80
N THR A 38 -22.98 42.49 -28.98
CA THR A 38 -23.50 41.22 -29.51
C THR A 38 -22.40 40.16 -29.62
N ARG A 39 -22.78 38.88 -29.57
CA ARG A 39 -21.84 37.74 -29.52
C ARG A 39 -20.75 37.76 -30.60
N GLN A 40 -21.05 38.28 -31.79
CA GLN A 40 -20.07 38.43 -32.87
C GLN A 40 -18.93 39.38 -32.50
N ARG A 41 -19.23 40.54 -31.91
CA ARG A 41 -18.20 41.49 -31.45
C ARG A 41 -17.54 41.07 -30.14
N LEU A 42 -18.22 40.26 -29.32
CA LEU A 42 -17.62 39.65 -28.13
C LEU A 42 -16.45 38.71 -28.50
N HIS A 43 -16.55 38.03 -29.64
CA HIS A 43 -15.48 37.20 -30.18
C HIS A 43 -14.28 37.98 -30.75
N GLU A 44 -14.43 39.27 -31.05
CA GLU A 44 -13.33 40.17 -31.46
C GLU A 44 -12.54 40.71 -30.26
N LEU A 45 -13.05 40.56 -29.03
CA LEU A 45 -12.41 41.00 -27.80
C LEU A 45 -11.47 39.90 -27.24
N GLU A 46 -10.38 40.33 -26.60
CA GLU A 46 -9.39 39.46 -25.97
C GLU A 46 -10.08 38.54 -24.94
N GLN A 47 -9.95 37.23 -25.15
CA GLN A 47 -10.48 36.23 -24.22
C GLN A 47 -9.71 36.36 -22.89
N ALA A 48 -10.45 36.40 -21.77
CA ALA A 48 -9.78 36.35 -20.49
C ALA A 48 -8.98 35.03 -20.43
N PRO A 49 -7.71 35.05 -19.98
CA PRO A 49 -6.97 33.81 -19.77
C PRO A 49 -7.82 32.91 -18.90
N VAL A 50 -8.23 31.77 -19.44
CA VAL A 50 -8.92 30.75 -18.66
C VAL A 50 -7.90 30.27 -17.65
N GLU A 51 -7.97 30.78 -16.43
CA GLU A 51 -7.40 30.11 -15.26
C GLU A 51 -8.11 28.76 -15.17
N GLY A 52 -7.60 27.79 -15.91
CA GLY A 52 -8.02 26.41 -15.81
C GLY A 52 -7.91 26.02 -14.34
N PRO A 53 -8.86 25.22 -13.80
CA PRO A 53 -8.75 24.71 -12.44
C PRO A 53 -7.32 24.18 -12.24
N PRO A 54 -6.63 24.54 -11.14
CA PRO A 54 -5.25 24.14 -10.93
C PRO A 54 -5.18 22.64 -11.19
N ALA A 55 -4.37 22.24 -12.17
CA ALA A 55 -4.28 20.86 -12.61
C ALA A 55 -4.14 19.98 -11.37
N ALA A 56 -5.20 19.22 -11.06
CA ALA A 56 -5.25 18.44 -9.84
C ALA A 56 -4.02 17.54 -9.87
N THR A 57 -3.05 17.87 -9.01
CA THR A 57 -1.77 17.17 -8.97
C THR A 57 -2.13 15.77 -8.52
N ARG A 58 -2.23 14.83 -9.46
CA ARG A 58 -2.54 13.44 -9.13
C ARG A 58 -1.50 13.03 -8.10
N PRO A 59 -1.91 12.51 -6.92
CA PRO A 59 -0.95 12.07 -5.93
C PRO A 59 -0.07 11.02 -6.61
N GLY A 60 1.19 11.39 -6.87
CA GLY A 60 2.15 10.50 -7.51
C GLY A 60 2.34 9.29 -6.63
N TRP A 61 2.08 8.10 -7.17
CA TRP A 61 2.30 6.85 -6.45
C TRP A 61 3.78 6.78 -6.04
N ASN A 62 4.04 6.81 -4.74
CA ASN A 62 5.41 6.72 -4.24
C ASN A 62 5.80 5.23 -4.19
N PRO A 63 6.76 4.78 -5.02
CA PRO A 63 7.15 3.37 -5.14
C PRO A 63 7.64 2.76 -3.82
N ALA A 64 8.09 3.57 -2.85
CA ALA A 64 8.45 3.11 -1.52
C ALA A 64 7.28 2.39 -0.81
N TRP A 65 6.04 2.86 -0.99
CA TRP A 65 4.86 2.22 -0.41
C TRP A 65 4.56 0.86 -1.05
N GLY A 66 4.89 0.67 -2.32
CA GLY A 66 4.79 -0.65 -2.97
C GLY A 66 5.74 -1.68 -2.35
N ILE A 67 6.95 -1.26 -2.00
CA ILE A 67 7.94 -2.14 -1.35
C ILE A 67 7.54 -2.46 0.10
N VAL A 68 6.95 -1.50 0.82
CA VAL A 68 6.39 -1.74 2.16
C VAL A 68 5.29 -2.82 2.10
N LEU A 69 4.36 -2.71 1.16
CA LEU A 69 3.29 -3.71 0.97
C LEU A 69 3.85 -5.09 0.65
N LEU A 70 4.90 -5.17 -0.19
CA LEU A 70 5.58 -6.41 -0.50
C LEU A 70 6.23 -7.04 0.76
N GLY A 71 6.92 -6.23 1.57
CA GLY A 71 7.51 -6.70 2.84
C GLY A 71 6.46 -7.23 3.82
N VAL A 72 5.32 -6.54 3.92
CA VAL A 72 4.17 -6.99 4.75
C VAL A 72 3.59 -8.30 4.23
N LEU A 73 3.42 -8.44 2.91
CA LEU A 73 2.96 -9.69 2.29
C LEU A 73 3.90 -10.86 2.61
N VAL A 74 5.21 -10.64 2.54
CA VAL A 74 6.22 -11.65 2.92
C VAL A 74 6.11 -12.01 4.40
N MET A 75 5.91 -11.03 5.28
CA MET A 75 5.69 -11.32 6.72
C MET A 75 4.42 -12.14 6.94
N ILE A 76 3.32 -11.81 6.27
CA ILE A 76 2.06 -12.57 6.40
C ILE A 76 2.27 -14.00 5.90
N ALA A 77 2.90 -14.18 4.74
CA ALA A 77 3.20 -15.51 4.19
C ALA A 77 4.09 -16.34 5.14
N GLY A 78 5.14 -15.72 5.70
CA GLY A 78 6.00 -16.35 6.71
C GLY A 78 5.24 -16.69 7.99
N GLY A 79 4.33 -15.82 8.43
CA GLY A 79 3.45 -16.04 9.58
C GLY A 79 2.50 -17.21 9.38
N VAL A 80 1.82 -17.28 8.23
CA VAL A 80 0.94 -18.41 7.86
C VAL A 80 1.72 -19.72 7.79
N PHE A 81 2.90 -19.71 7.20
CA PHE A 81 3.77 -20.88 7.14
C PHE A 81 4.19 -21.36 8.54
N THR A 82 4.58 -20.42 9.41
CA THR A 82 4.96 -20.71 10.80
C THR A 82 3.77 -21.24 11.60
N TYR A 83 2.57 -20.68 11.40
CA TYR A 83 1.35 -21.15 12.03
C TYR A 83 0.97 -22.57 11.58
N PHE A 84 1.02 -22.84 10.28
CA PHE A 84 0.71 -24.16 9.73
C PHE A 84 1.70 -25.22 10.22
N THR A 85 2.99 -24.88 10.29
CA THR A 85 4.01 -25.79 10.85
C THR A 85 3.80 -26.02 12.33
N TYR A 86 3.43 -25.00 13.10
CA TYR A 86 3.10 -25.11 14.52
C TYR A 86 1.89 -26.02 14.77
N GLN A 87 0.84 -25.92 13.94
CA GLN A 87 -0.35 -26.77 14.05
C GLN A 87 0.00 -28.25 13.78
N ASN A 88 0.88 -28.52 12.82
CA ASN A 88 1.36 -29.85 12.46
C ASN A 88 2.57 -30.27 13.29
N ARG A 89 2.61 -29.91 14.58
CA ARG A 89 3.69 -30.31 15.48
C ARG A 89 3.72 -31.83 15.64
N PRO A 90 4.92 -32.46 15.61
CA PRO A 90 5.03 -33.89 15.91
C PRO A 90 4.67 -34.11 17.38
N ILE A 91 3.57 -34.81 17.63
CA ILE A 91 3.15 -35.26 18.97
C ILE A 91 3.70 -36.68 19.13
N LEU A 92 4.24 -37.00 20.32
CA LEU A 92 4.58 -38.37 20.66
C LEU A 92 3.30 -39.19 20.67
N SER A 93 3.26 -40.30 19.93
CA SER A 93 2.10 -41.21 19.91
C SER A 93 1.74 -41.58 21.34
N ASP A 94 0.47 -41.38 21.71
CA ASP A 94 -0.03 -41.73 23.03
C ASP A 94 0.12 -43.24 23.23
N VAL A 95 0.73 -43.65 24.34
CA VAL A 95 0.98 -45.06 24.68
C VAL A 95 -0.34 -45.85 24.70
N ASN A 96 -1.45 -45.18 24.99
CA ASN A 96 -2.78 -45.79 25.00
C ASN A 96 -3.36 -46.09 23.61
N GLN A 97 -2.77 -45.56 22.55
CA GLN A 97 -3.18 -45.81 21.16
C GLN A 97 -2.34 -46.91 20.48
N ILE A 98 -1.32 -47.42 21.17
CA ILE A 98 -0.47 -48.49 20.65
C ILE A 98 -1.29 -49.78 20.61
N THR A 99 -1.27 -50.44 19.46
CA THR A 99 -1.97 -51.73 19.33
C THR A 99 -1.33 -52.78 20.25
N PRO A 100 -2.10 -53.77 20.74
CA PRO A 100 -1.53 -54.85 21.56
C PRO A 100 -0.36 -55.57 20.87
N TRP A 101 -0.39 -55.63 19.54
CA TRP A 101 0.67 -56.22 18.72
C TRP A 101 1.96 -55.39 18.73
N GLU A 102 1.88 -54.08 18.53
CA GLU A 102 3.04 -53.18 18.61
C GLU A 102 3.64 -53.17 20.03
N SER A 103 2.79 -53.23 21.06
CA SER A 103 3.22 -53.35 22.45
C SER A 103 4.01 -54.65 22.69
N PHE A 104 3.55 -55.76 22.12
CA PHE A 104 4.25 -57.04 22.20
C PHE A 104 5.61 -57.01 21.47
N LEU A 105 5.65 -56.43 20.27
CA LEU A 105 6.91 -56.23 19.52
C LEU A 105 7.90 -55.37 20.30
N MET A 106 7.42 -54.29 20.92
CA MET A 106 8.25 -53.41 21.76
C MET A 106 8.80 -54.16 22.96
N TRP A 107 7.98 -54.94 23.66
CA TRP A 107 8.43 -55.79 24.77
C TRP A 107 9.44 -56.86 24.34
N GLN A 108 9.21 -57.53 23.20
CA GLN A 108 10.13 -58.53 22.66
C GLN A 108 11.49 -57.90 22.35
N SER A 109 11.51 -56.68 21.80
CA SER A 109 12.73 -55.93 21.52
C SER A 109 13.52 -55.55 22.78
N LEU A 110 12.83 -55.25 23.88
CA LEU A 110 13.44 -54.95 25.18
C LEU A 110 14.08 -56.22 25.80
N ARG A 111 13.43 -57.37 25.62
CA ARG A 111 13.93 -58.66 26.12
C ARG A 111 15.17 -59.17 25.38
N THR A 112 15.34 -58.83 24.11
CA THR A 112 16.51 -59.24 23.32
C THR A 112 17.76 -58.40 23.59
N GLY A 113 17.72 -57.47 24.56
CA GLY A 113 18.89 -56.72 25.01
C GLY A 113 19.36 -55.66 24.02
N VAL A 114 18.50 -55.27 23.07
CA VAL A 114 18.80 -54.21 22.12
C VAL A 114 18.72 -52.87 22.86
N ARG A 115 19.73 -52.01 22.63
CA ARG A 115 19.78 -50.63 23.10
C ARG A 115 18.40 -49.97 22.91
N LEU A 116 17.95 -49.19 23.91
CA LEU A 116 16.69 -48.43 23.91
C LEU A 116 16.32 -47.88 22.51
N PRO A 117 15.02 -47.87 22.16
CA PRO A 117 14.53 -48.20 20.84
C PRO A 117 14.83 -47.12 19.80
N GLU A 118 15.88 -47.38 19.02
CA GLU A 118 16.20 -46.69 17.77
C GLU A 118 14.97 -46.61 16.82
N LEU A 119 14.05 -47.59 16.90
CA LEU A 119 12.86 -47.70 16.05
C LEU A 119 11.78 -46.63 16.30
N ALA A 120 11.67 -46.08 17.52
CA ALA A 120 10.64 -45.09 17.86
C ALA A 120 11.23 -43.70 18.14
N GLU A 121 12.45 -43.65 18.70
CA GLU A 121 13.09 -42.38 19.01
C GLU A 121 13.70 -41.72 17.77
N VAL A 122 14.36 -42.46 16.87
CA VAL A 122 14.98 -41.88 15.67
C VAL A 122 13.98 -41.17 14.77
N PRO A 123 12.83 -41.75 14.36
CA PRO A 123 11.88 -41.06 13.51
C PRO A 123 11.28 -39.82 14.20
N TYR A 124 11.09 -39.87 15.52
CA TYR A 124 10.64 -38.71 16.29
C TYR A 124 11.70 -37.60 16.36
N LEU A 125 12.97 -37.96 16.62
CA LEU A 125 14.08 -37.02 16.68
C LEU A 125 14.36 -36.37 15.33
N GLU A 126 14.26 -37.14 14.23
CA GLU A 126 14.35 -36.61 12.88
C GLU A 126 13.19 -35.66 12.57
N ALA A 127 11.94 -36.06 12.86
CA ALA A 127 10.77 -35.21 12.69
C ALA A 127 10.87 -33.92 13.52
N LYS A 128 11.39 -34.00 14.75
CA LYS A 128 11.64 -32.86 15.63
C LYS A 128 12.70 -31.93 15.07
N ARG A 129 13.78 -32.46 14.48
CA ARG A 129 14.82 -31.66 13.81
C ARG A 129 14.24 -30.92 12.60
N PHE A 130 13.47 -31.61 11.76
CA PHE A 130 12.80 -30.99 10.62
C PHE A 130 11.79 -29.93 11.05
N TYR A 131 11.05 -30.17 12.13
CA TYR A 131 10.13 -29.19 12.71
C TYR A 131 10.85 -27.90 13.14
N HIS A 132 11.94 -28.02 13.91
CA HIS A 132 12.72 -26.85 14.33
C HIS A 132 13.38 -26.12 13.15
N GLN A 133 13.87 -26.83 12.14
CA GLN A 133 14.40 -26.21 10.93
C GLN A 133 13.32 -25.42 10.17
N LYS A 134 12.13 -26.00 9.97
CA LYS A 134 11.00 -25.33 9.31
C LYS A 134 10.54 -24.10 10.10
N LEU A 135 10.46 -24.19 11.43
CA LEU A 135 10.17 -23.06 12.30
C LEU A 135 11.21 -21.94 12.16
N GLY A 136 12.51 -22.29 12.17
CA GLY A 136 13.59 -21.34 11.99
C GLY A 136 13.52 -20.61 10.66
N ILE A 137 13.21 -21.34 9.57
CA ILE A 137 13.01 -20.76 8.23
C ILE A 137 11.82 -19.79 8.23
N GLY A 138 10.68 -20.18 8.81
CA GLY A 138 9.51 -19.31 8.91
C GLY A 138 9.79 -18.01 9.66
N LEU A 139 10.47 -18.10 10.81
CA LEU A 139 10.88 -16.93 11.60
C LEU A 139 11.88 -16.04 10.84
N ALA A 140 12.82 -16.63 10.10
CA ALA A 140 13.77 -15.88 9.28
C ALA A 140 13.05 -15.11 8.16
N ILE A 141 12.06 -15.71 7.49
CA ILE A 141 11.24 -15.04 6.47
C ILE A 141 10.50 -13.83 7.06
N ILE A 142 9.90 -13.99 8.24
CA ILE A 142 9.23 -12.88 8.95
C ILE A 142 10.22 -11.77 9.27
N ALA A 143 11.39 -12.11 9.83
CA ALA A 143 12.42 -11.12 10.17
C ALA A 143 12.91 -10.33 8.94
N VAL A 144 13.17 -11.02 7.83
CA VAL A 144 13.59 -10.38 6.57
C VAL A 144 12.48 -9.50 6.00
N GLY A 145 11.23 -9.99 5.96
CA GLY A 145 10.09 -9.19 5.50
C GLY A 145 9.88 -7.93 6.33
N GLY A 146 10.03 -8.04 7.65
CA GLY A 146 9.96 -6.90 8.58
C GLY A 146 11.07 -5.88 8.37
N LEU A 147 12.31 -6.34 8.16
CA LEU A 147 13.45 -5.46 7.84
C LEU A 147 13.23 -4.70 6.54
N ILE A 148 12.77 -5.38 5.48
CA ILE A 148 12.50 -4.74 4.18
C ILE A 148 11.40 -3.67 4.34
N ALA A 149 10.31 -3.99 5.03
CA ALA A 149 9.21 -3.06 5.28
C ALA A 149 9.67 -1.84 6.11
N ALA A 150 10.47 -2.05 7.15
CA ALA A 150 11.00 -0.97 7.98
C ALA A 150 11.93 -0.03 7.20
N ILE A 151 12.88 -0.57 6.45
CA ILE A 151 13.82 0.22 5.64
C ILE A 151 13.08 1.03 4.57
N SER A 152 12.14 0.39 3.85
CA SER A 152 11.37 1.07 2.80
C SER A 152 10.43 2.13 3.35
N ALA A 153 9.85 1.94 4.54
CA ALA A 153 9.05 2.96 5.22
C ALA A 153 9.91 4.18 5.60
N VAL A 154 11.12 3.98 6.15
CA VAL A 154 12.05 5.06 6.49
C VAL A 154 12.47 5.83 5.23
N VAL A 155 12.83 5.13 4.15
CA VAL A 155 13.20 5.76 2.87
C VAL A 155 12.02 6.55 2.29
N GLY A 156 10.81 5.98 2.30
CA GLY A 156 9.59 6.66 1.85
C GLY A 156 9.29 7.93 2.64
N TRP A 157 9.48 7.88 3.97
CA TRP A 157 9.25 9.02 4.86
C TRP A 157 10.28 10.15 4.65
N THR A 158 11.57 9.80 4.50
CA THR A 158 12.62 10.80 4.22
C THR A 158 12.54 11.39 2.81
N ALA A 159 12.01 10.67 1.83
CA ALA A 159 11.78 11.19 0.48
C ALA A 159 10.58 12.16 0.48
N GLY A 160 9.50 11.83 1.19
CA GLY A 160 8.34 12.71 1.36
C GLY A 160 8.66 14.01 2.09
N SER A 161 9.46 13.94 3.17
CA SER A 161 9.86 15.14 3.93
C SER A 161 10.75 16.09 3.13
N ARG A 162 11.65 15.56 2.29
CA ARG A 162 12.49 16.35 1.38
C ARG A 162 11.67 17.06 0.29
N ALA A 163 10.65 16.40 -0.25
CA ALA A 163 9.75 16.99 -1.24
C ALA A 163 8.87 18.11 -0.64
N ALA A 164 8.42 17.95 0.61
CA ALA A 164 7.67 18.98 1.32
C ALA A 164 8.52 20.24 1.58
N ARG A 165 9.79 20.08 1.97
CA ARG A 165 10.69 21.20 2.28
C ARG A 165 11.11 22.02 1.06
N ARG A 166 11.17 21.43 -0.14
CA ARG A 166 11.47 22.16 -1.40
C ARG A 166 10.33 23.05 -1.89
N ARG A 167 9.11 22.86 -1.39
CA ARG A 167 7.93 23.61 -1.86
C ARG A 167 7.68 24.90 -1.07
N THR A 168 8.44 25.12 0.00
CA THR A 168 8.35 26.28 0.91
C THR A 168 9.48 27.30 0.73
N THR A 169 10.42 27.05 -0.18
CA THR A 169 11.49 27.96 -0.60
C THR A 169 11.26 28.35 -2.05
#